data_AF-A0A4R2BKN0-F1
#
_entry.id   AF-A0A4R2BKN0-F1
#
_cell.length_a   1.000
_cell.length_b   1.000
_cell.length_c   1.000
_cell.angle_alpha   90.00
_cell.angle_beta   90.00
_cell.angle_gamma   90.00
#
_symmetry.space_group_name_H-M   'P 1'
#
loop_
_entity.id
_entity.type
_entity.pdbx_description
1 polymer ?
#
loop_
_entity_poly.entity_id
_entity_poly.type
_entity_poly.pdbx_seq_one_letter_code
_entity_poly.pdbx_strand_id
1 'polypeptide(L)'
;MNSEKPNFFNQDEYISSMSGVFHDMDETQEILAKKKTRYTKGANEIIEKVQQQFLENWRQEEIDKALDARDKNRFMALTGEGWEKQL
;
A
#
# COMPACT_ATOMS: atom_id res chain seq x y z
N MET A 1 -27.69 45.15 21.11
CA MET A 1 -26.87 45.65 19.99
C MET A 1 -25.96 44.51 19.56
N ASN A 2 -26.26 43.86 18.44
CA ASN A 2 -25.48 42.74 17.91
C ASN A 2 -24.28 43.30 17.14
N SER A 3 -23.07 42.94 17.56
CA SER A 3 -21.81 43.26 16.90
C SER A 3 -21.34 42.05 16.08
N GLU A 4 -21.80 41.95 14.84
CA GLU A 4 -21.28 40.98 13.87
C GLU A 4 -19.91 41.47 13.35
N LYS A 5 -18.88 40.66 13.58
CA LYS A 5 -17.50 40.93 13.13
C LYS A 5 -17.38 40.75 11.62
N PRO A 6 -16.55 41.55 10.91
CA PRO A 6 -16.35 41.37 9.48
C PRO A 6 -15.57 40.08 9.21
N ASN A 7 -16.16 39.21 8.39
CA ASN A 7 -15.52 38.03 7.82
C ASN A 7 -14.44 38.49 6.83
N PHE A 8 -13.17 38.53 7.26
CA PHE A 8 -12.05 38.73 6.35
C PHE A 8 -11.81 37.42 5.60
N PHE A 9 -12.16 37.40 4.31
CA PHE A 9 -11.81 36.32 3.41
C PHE A 9 -10.28 36.26 3.26
N ASN A 10 -9.69 35.19 3.77
CA ASN A 10 -8.24 35.00 3.83
C ASN A 10 -7.73 34.53 2.46
N GLN A 11 -7.41 35.49 1.58
CA GLN A 11 -7.00 35.23 0.19
C GLN A 11 -5.80 34.27 0.08
N ASP A 12 -4.88 34.30 1.03
CA ASP A 12 -3.67 33.48 1.03
C ASP A 12 -3.99 31.98 1.18
N GLU A 13 -5.02 31.65 1.97
CA GLU A 13 -5.47 30.26 2.20
C GLU A 13 -6.18 29.69 0.97
N TYR A 14 -6.91 30.54 0.24
CA TYR A 14 -7.54 30.19 -1.04
C TYR A 14 -6.49 29.96 -2.15
N ILE A 15 -5.46 30.79 -2.24
CA ILE A 15 -4.39 30.62 -3.22
C ILE A 15 -3.56 29.37 -2.91
N SER A 16 -3.28 29.09 -1.63
CA SER A 16 -2.57 27.88 -1.21
C SER A 16 -3.35 26.61 -1.56
N SER A 17 -4.65 26.55 -1.26
CA SER A 17 -5.49 25.40 -1.65
C SER A 17 -5.57 25.20 -3.16
N MET A 18 -5.66 26.28 -3.95
CA MET A 18 -5.60 26.19 -5.42
C MET A 18 -4.25 25.64 -5.90
N SER A 19 -3.13 26.08 -5.32
CA SER A 19 -1.80 25.64 -5.74
C SER A 19 -1.59 24.13 -5.54
N GLY A 20 -2.12 23.55 -4.46
CA GLY A 20 -2.13 22.11 -4.25
C GLY A 20 -2.97 21.37 -5.29
N VAL A 21 -4.16 21.89 -5.62
CA VAL A 21 -5.04 21.29 -6.65
C VAL A 21 -4.40 21.33 -8.04
N PHE A 22 -3.70 22.41 -8.40
CA PHE A 22 -2.98 22.48 -9.68
C PHE A 22 -1.81 21.50 -9.75
N HIS A 23 -1.07 21.34 -8.64
CA HIS A 23 0.02 20.36 -8.56
C HIS A 23 -0.49 18.92 -8.69
N ASP A 24 -1.58 18.58 -8.01
CA ASP A 24 -2.21 17.25 -8.06
C ASP A 24 -2.81 16.93 -9.43
N MET A 25 -3.34 17.95 -10.14
CA MET A 25 -3.84 17.81 -11.51
C MET A 25 -2.70 17.50 -12.50
N ASP A 26 -1.57 18.20 -12.39
CA ASP A 26 -0.40 17.97 -13.25
C ASP A 26 0.19 16.56 -13.04
N GLU A 27 0.34 16.11 -11.79
CA GLU A 27 0.82 14.75 -11.50
C GLU A 27 -0.14 13.67 -12.04
N THR A 28 -1.45 13.89 -11.92
CA THR A 28 -2.46 12.95 -12.41
C THR A 28 -2.41 12.85 -13.94
N GLN A 29 -2.32 13.97 -14.65
CA GLN A 29 -2.19 13.97 -16.10
C GLN A 29 -0.87 13.32 -16.56
N GLU A 30 0.22 13.53 -15.82
CA GLU A 30 1.50 12.89 -16.11
C GLU A 30 1.45 11.36 -15.92
N ILE A 31 0.73 10.87 -14.90
CA ILE A 31 0.50 9.43 -14.67
C ILE A 31 -0.37 8.84 -15.79
N LEU A 32 -1.44 9.53 -16.18
CA LEU A 32 -2.37 9.07 -17.23
C LEU A 32 -1.74 9.09 -18.64
N ALA A 33 -0.79 10.00 -18.89
CA ALA A 33 -0.09 10.11 -20.18
C ALA A 33 1.04 9.08 -20.37
N LYS A 34 1.42 8.33 -19.32
CA LYS A 34 2.51 7.34 -19.41
C LYS A 34 2.05 6.05 -20.09
N LYS A 35 2.78 5.66 -21.14
CA LYS A 35 2.58 4.41 -21.91
C LYS A 35 2.71 3.12 -21.10
N LYS A 36 3.27 3.19 -19.89
CA LYS A 36 3.40 2.09 -18.93
C LYS A 36 2.87 2.55 -17.58
N THR A 37 2.07 1.70 -16.94
CA THR A 37 1.57 1.93 -15.58
C THR A 37 2.76 2.02 -14.63
N ARG A 38 3.00 3.19 -14.05
CA ARG A 38 3.89 3.32 -12.89
C ARG A 38 3.03 3.01 -11.67
N TYR A 39 3.38 1.95 -10.94
CA TYR A 39 2.74 1.71 -9.65
C TYR A 39 3.02 2.91 -8.73
N THR A 40 1.96 3.53 -8.24
CA THR A 40 2.06 4.57 -7.22
C THR A 40 2.59 3.95 -5.94
N LYS A 41 3.09 4.77 -5.01
CA LYS A 41 3.54 4.29 -3.70
C LYS A 41 2.45 3.45 -3.00
N GLY A 42 1.20 3.93 -3.02
CA GLY A 42 0.06 3.19 -2.45
C GLY A 42 -0.25 1.88 -3.18
N ALA A 43 -0.06 1.82 -4.50
CA ALA A 43 -0.20 0.56 -5.24
C ALA A 43 0.88 -0.46 -4.85
N ASN A 44 2.13 -0.01 -4.66
CA ASN A 44 3.21 -0.88 -4.19
C ASN A 44 2.93 -1.43 -2.79
N GLU A 45 2.45 -0.58 -1.86
CA GLU A 45 2.09 -1.02 -0.50
C GLU A 45 0.99 -2.10 -0.52
N ILE A 46 -0.02 -1.95 -1.40
CA ILE A 46 -1.07 -2.96 -1.58
C ILE A 46 -0.50 -4.25 -2.15
N ILE A 47 0.37 -4.16 -3.16
CA ILE A 47 1.01 -5.33 -3.78
C ILE A 47 1.83 -6.09 -2.74
N GLU A 48 2.67 -5.40 -1.96
CA GLU A 48 3.48 -6.01 -0.91
C GLU A 48 2.61 -6.71 0.13
N LYS A 49 1.52 -6.07 0.57
CA LYS A 49 0.58 -6.66 1.52
C LYS A 49 -0.06 -7.94 0.98
N VAL A 50 -0.53 -7.92 -0.27
CA VAL A 50 -1.16 -9.08 -0.91
C VAL A 50 -0.15 -10.21 -1.09
N GLN A 51 1.08 -9.89 -1.48
CA GLN A 51 2.16 -10.88 -1.60
C GLN A 51 2.48 -11.53 -0.25
N GLN A 52 2.61 -10.74 0.81
CA GLN A 52 2.84 -11.28 2.16
C GLN A 52 1.69 -12.20 2.60
N GLN A 53 0.45 -11.77 2.43
CA GLN A 53 -0.72 -12.56 2.80
C GLN A 53 -0.79 -13.89 2.01
N PHE A 54 -0.45 -13.85 0.72
CA PHE A 54 -0.38 -15.07 -0.09
C PHE A 54 0.67 -16.05 0.44
N LEU A 55 1.88 -15.56 0.75
CA LEU A 55 2.98 -16.38 1.25
C LEU A 55 2.63 -17.01 2.61
N GLU A 56 1.99 -16.25 3.50
CA GLU A 56 1.54 -16.74 4.81
C GLU A 56 0.48 -17.83 4.68
N ASN A 57 -0.53 -17.62 3.81
CA ASN A 57 -1.57 -18.61 3.57
C ASN A 57 -0.98 -19.89 2.96
N TRP A 58 -0.12 -19.75 1.95
CA TRP A 58 0.55 -20.88 1.32
C TRP A 58 1.41 -21.66 2.33
N ARG A 59 2.13 -20.95 3.20
CA ARG A 59 2.93 -21.58 4.26
C ARG A 59 2.07 -22.44 5.17
N GLN A 60 0.91 -21.92 5.59
CA GLN A 60 0.00 -22.66 6.47
C GLN A 60 -0.49 -23.95 5.79
N GLU A 61 -0.91 -23.85 4.53
CA GLU A 61 -1.34 -25.03 3.76
C GLU A 61 -0.22 -26.07 3.60
N GLU A 62 1.03 -25.64 3.38
CA GLU A 62 2.15 -26.56 3.24
C GLU A 62 2.60 -27.18 4.58
N ILE A 63 2.43 -26.46 5.69
CA ILE A 63 2.62 -27.03 7.03
C ILE A 63 1.61 -28.15 7.26
N ASP A 64 0.33 -27.92 6.94
CA ASP A 64 -0.72 -28.92 7.10
C ASP A 64 -0.43 -30.16 6.24
N LYS A 65 -0.03 -29.97 4.97
CA LYS A 65 0.41 -31.08 4.10
C LYS A 65 1.63 -31.83 4.65
N ALA A 66 2.60 -31.11 5.23
CA ALA A 66 3.78 -31.73 5.83
C ALA A 66 3.41 -32.57 7.05
N LEU A 67 2.45 -32.12 7.86
CA LEU A 67 1.91 -32.87 8.99
C LEU A 67 1.19 -34.14 8.52
N ASP A 68 0.31 -34.02 7.51
CA ASP A 68 -0.41 -35.16 6.93
C ASP A 68 0.55 -36.22 6.35
N ALA A 69 1.60 -35.78 5.68
CA ALA A 69 2.63 -36.64 5.10
C ALA A 69 3.67 -37.15 6.12
N ARG A 70 3.64 -36.66 7.38
CA ARG A 70 4.66 -36.89 8.42
C ARG A 70 6.08 -36.49 7.97
N ASP A 71 6.19 -35.47 7.13
CA ASP A 71 7.46 -34.94 6.65
C ASP A 71 8.04 -33.92 7.64
N LYS A 72 8.85 -34.42 8.57
CA LYS A 72 9.51 -33.62 9.60
C LYS A 72 10.42 -32.55 9.01
N ASN A 73 11.14 -32.84 7.92
CA ASN A 73 12.11 -31.89 7.37
C ASN A 73 11.39 -30.68 6.76
N ARG A 74 10.32 -30.96 6.01
CA ARG A 74 9.49 -29.92 5.39
C ARG A 74 8.75 -29.09 6.44
N PHE A 75 8.22 -29.73 7.48
CA PHE A 75 7.60 -29.03 8.60
C PHE A 75 8.61 -28.07 9.27
N MET A 76 9.79 -28.55 9.64
CA MET A 76 10.82 -27.73 10.30
C MET A 76 11.32 -26.59 9.43
N ALA A 77 11.45 -26.82 8.12
CA ALA A 77 11.82 -25.78 7.14
C ALA A 77 10.78 -24.66 7.10
N LEU A 78 9.49 -25.03 7.07
CA LEU A 78 8.39 -24.07 7.01
C LEU A 78 8.13 -23.37 8.35
N THR A 79 8.38 -24.01 9.50
CA THR A 79 8.18 -23.37 10.82
C THR A 79 9.42 -22.63 11.34
N GLY A 80 10.58 -22.83 10.71
CA GLY A 80 11.84 -22.22 11.11
C GLY A 80 11.94 -20.72 10.83
N GLU A 81 12.92 -20.07 11.45
CA GLU A 81 13.27 -18.68 11.14
C GLU A 81 13.78 -18.55 9.70
N GLY A 82 13.35 -17.51 9.00
CA GLY A 82 13.76 -17.23 7.63
C GLY A 82 13.21 -18.21 6.59
N TRP A 83 12.08 -18.88 6.88
CA TRP A 83 11.34 -19.69 5.91
C TRP A 83 11.03 -18.92 4.62
N GLU A 84 10.85 -17.59 4.68
CA GLU A 84 10.62 -16.76 3.49
C GLU A 84 11.79 -16.81 2.48
N LYS A 85 13.01 -17.14 2.93
CA LYS A 85 14.21 -17.23 2.09
C LYS A 85 14.40 -18.60 1.43
N GLN A 86 13.57 -19.58 1.78
CA GLN A 86 13.64 -20.94 1.27
C GLN A 86 12.64 -21.21 0.13
N LEU A 87 11.81 -20.21 -0.17
CA LEU A 87 10.89 -20.14 -1.31
C LEU A 87 11.59 -19.61 -2.56
#